data_AF-A0A6A4W3X0-F1
#
_entry.id   AF-A0A6A4W3X0-F1
#
_cell.length_a   1.000
_cell.length_b   1.000
_cell.length_c   1.000
_cell.angle_alpha   90.00
_cell.angle_beta   90.00
_cell.angle_gamma   90.00
#
_symmetry.space_group_name_H-M   'P 1'
#
loop_
_entity.id
_entity.type
_entity.pdbx_description
1 polymer ?
#
loop_
_entity_poly.entity_id
_entity_poly.type
_entity_poly.pdbx_seq_one_letter_code
_entity_poly.pdbx_strand_id
1 'polypeptide(L)'
;MRSPPHLLLPSLMVTLLALLGPSAGAVTVTVGLSISDVHYDMKVNSDERRQVTDTALVTGWLRTEWTDASLARSGGGQTSRRLSSTAEMWLPDIRHLNTIESASPSLLTNSSDGIVDASGKVHFETPVRFAVRFIPKDFNRSFEIRLGSRLMTTAEMNLQPADDTLDVSEYTGWYLTNTWMWKNETTRAGFTEPFSLLVAGVFPTVI
;
A
#
# COMPACT_ATOMS: atom_id res chain seq x y z
N MET A 1 11.61 -13.29 -40.27
CA MET A 1 11.51 -11.96 -39.62
C MET A 1 10.28 -11.96 -38.73
N ARG A 2 10.45 -12.02 -37.41
CA ARG A 2 9.33 -12.01 -36.44
C ARG A 2 9.09 -10.57 -36.01
N SER A 3 7.87 -10.06 -36.17
CA SER A 3 7.49 -8.77 -35.58
C SER A 3 7.44 -8.90 -34.05
N PRO A 4 7.76 -7.84 -33.29
CA PRO A 4 7.56 -7.86 -31.86
C PRO A 4 6.05 -7.77 -31.52
N PRO A 5 5.62 -8.32 -30.37
CA PRO A 5 4.24 -8.18 -29.92
C PRO A 5 3.98 -6.75 -29.43
N HIS A 6 2.88 -6.17 -29.90
CA HIS A 6 2.35 -4.90 -29.42
C HIS A 6 1.98 -5.02 -27.93
N LEU A 7 2.72 -4.32 -27.08
CA LEU A 7 2.35 -4.03 -25.70
C LEU A 7 1.12 -3.10 -25.73
N LEU A 8 -0.07 -3.66 -25.51
CA LEU A 8 -1.30 -2.91 -25.32
C LEU A 8 -1.33 -2.32 -23.89
N LEU A 9 -0.71 -1.14 -23.78
CA LEU A 9 -1.20 0.07 -23.12
C LEU A 9 -1.96 -0.07 -21.78
N PRO A 10 -1.34 0.33 -20.64
CA PRO A 10 -2.05 0.83 -19.45
C PRO A 10 -2.65 2.25 -19.66
N SER A 11 -2.85 2.66 -20.92
CA SER A 11 -3.02 4.06 -21.33
C SER A 11 -4.43 4.60 -21.19
N LEU A 12 -5.44 3.78 -20.93
CA LEU A 12 -6.85 4.21 -20.96
C LEU A 12 -7.28 4.98 -19.68
N MET A 13 -6.55 4.81 -18.56
CA MET A 13 -6.92 5.42 -17.27
C MET A 13 -6.12 6.68 -16.92
N VAL A 14 -4.92 6.87 -17.48
CA VAL A 14 -4.31 8.22 -17.57
C VAL A 14 -5.25 9.15 -18.33
N THR A 15 -6.00 8.61 -19.31
CA THR A 15 -7.02 9.37 -20.04
C THR A 15 -8.28 9.65 -19.21
N LEU A 16 -8.65 8.82 -18.23
CA LEU A 16 -9.84 9.06 -17.39
C LEU A 16 -9.56 10.09 -16.28
N LEU A 17 -8.38 10.08 -15.66
CA LEU A 17 -7.93 11.19 -14.81
C LEU A 17 -7.85 12.50 -15.61
N ALA A 18 -7.47 12.44 -16.89
CA ALA A 18 -7.49 13.58 -17.79
C ALA A 18 -8.91 14.05 -18.17
N LEU A 19 -9.94 13.19 -18.07
CA LEU A 19 -11.34 13.55 -18.38
C LEU A 19 -12.00 14.38 -17.27
N LEU A 20 -11.47 14.36 -16.04
CA LEU A 20 -11.90 15.22 -14.93
C LEU A 20 -11.21 16.60 -14.94
N GLY A 21 -10.30 16.81 -15.89
CA GLY A 21 -9.56 18.06 -16.07
C GLY A 21 -8.56 18.36 -14.94
N PRO A 22 -7.61 19.29 -15.16
CA PRO A 22 -6.66 19.76 -14.15
C PRO A 22 -7.29 20.49 -12.94
N SER A 23 -8.63 20.52 -12.84
CA SER A 23 -9.39 21.18 -11.77
C SER A 23 -9.90 20.24 -10.66
N ALA A 24 -9.77 18.91 -10.81
CA ALA A 24 -10.36 17.95 -9.86
C ALA A 24 -9.53 17.72 -8.57
N GLY A 25 -8.29 18.22 -8.51
CA GLY A 25 -7.39 18.02 -7.37
C GLY A 25 -6.90 16.57 -7.24
N ALA A 26 -5.96 16.35 -6.31
CA ALA A 26 -5.42 15.01 -6.05
C ALA A 26 -6.52 14.08 -5.49
N VAL A 27 -6.56 12.84 -5.97
CA VAL A 27 -7.39 11.81 -5.33
C VAL A 27 -6.77 11.51 -3.97
N THR A 28 -7.52 11.77 -2.91
CA THR A 28 -7.09 11.41 -1.56
C THR A 28 -7.44 9.95 -1.28
N VAL A 29 -6.42 9.16 -0.95
CA VAL A 29 -6.57 7.74 -0.59
C VAL A 29 -6.16 7.58 0.86
N THR A 30 -7.13 7.26 1.70
CA THR A 30 -6.91 6.95 3.11
C THR A 30 -6.47 5.49 3.23
N VAL A 31 -5.43 5.23 4.01
CA VAL A 31 -4.79 3.92 4.13
C VAL A 31 -4.67 3.54 5.60
N GLY A 32 -5.33 2.46 6.00
CA GLY A 32 -5.14 1.79 7.28
C GLY A 32 -4.36 0.49 7.07
N LEU A 33 -3.47 0.18 8.02
CA LEU A 33 -2.73 -1.08 8.03
C LEU A 33 -2.99 -1.82 9.34
N SER A 34 -3.45 -3.07 9.24
CA SER A 34 -3.47 -4.00 10.37
C SER A 34 -2.32 -5.00 10.26
N ILE A 35 -1.80 -5.43 11.40
CA ILE A 35 -0.79 -6.49 11.49
C ILE A 35 -1.37 -7.65 12.29
N SER A 36 -1.32 -8.84 11.71
CA SER A 36 -1.77 -10.09 12.36
C SER A 36 -0.61 -10.95 12.84
N ASP A 37 0.52 -10.96 12.12
CA ASP A 37 1.70 -11.76 12.47
C ASP A 37 3.00 -11.14 11.95
N VAL A 38 4.10 -11.42 12.66
CA VAL A 38 5.47 -11.06 12.28
C VAL A 38 6.39 -12.25 12.50
N HIS A 39 6.91 -12.80 11.40
CA HIS A 39 7.85 -13.90 11.41
C HIS A 39 9.28 -13.42 11.09
N TYR A 40 10.21 -13.61 12.01
CA TYR A 40 11.62 -13.27 11.83
C TYR A 40 12.39 -14.45 11.21
N ASP A 41 13.00 -14.24 10.04
CA ASP A 41 13.94 -15.18 9.43
C ASP A 41 15.37 -14.63 9.58
N MET A 42 16.17 -15.33 10.39
CA MET A 42 17.59 -15.04 10.60
C MET A 42 18.43 -16.06 9.84
N LYS A 43 18.87 -15.69 8.63
CA LYS A 43 19.80 -16.53 7.87
C LYS A 43 21.24 -16.25 8.31
N VAL A 44 21.84 -17.23 8.98
CA VAL A 44 23.28 -17.24 9.28
C VAL A 44 24.00 -17.86 8.09
N ASN A 45 24.69 -17.05 7.29
CA ASN A 45 25.54 -17.56 6.22
C ASN A 45 26.85 -18.10 6.82
N SER A 46 27.16 -19.37 6.60
CA SER A 46 28.30 -20.06 7.22
C SER A 46 29.64 -19.69 6.59
N ASP A 47 29.68 -19.18 5.36
CA ASP A 47 30.90 -19.29 4.55
C ASP A 47 31.69 -17.99 4.35
N GLU A 48 31.11 -16.80 4.51
CA GLU A 48 31.88 -15.55 4.38
C GLU A 48 31.35 -14.47 5.32
N ARG A 49 32.20 -14.01 6.26
CA ARG A 49 32.07 -12.79 7.07
C ARG A 49 30.64 -12.23 7.24
N ARG A 50 29.88 -12.82 8.19
CA ARG A 50 28.75 -12.20 8.92
C ARG A 50 27.92 -11.15 8.15
N GLN A 51 27.24 -11.56 7.08
CA GLN A 51 25.99 -10.91 6.70
C GLN A 51 24.83 -11.78 7.18
N VAL A 52 24.36 -11.52 8.40
CA VAL A 52 23.03 -11.95 8.81
C VAL A 52 22.06 -11.13 7.96
N THR A 53 21.26 -11.79 7.10
CA THR A 53 20.20 -11.08 6.42
C THR A 53 19.00 -11.09 7.35
N ASP A 54 18.90 -10.03 8.14
CA ASP A 54 17.86 -9.84 9.14
C ASP A 54 16.56 -9.43 8.44
N THR A 55 15.71 -10.42 8.15
CA THR A 55 14.44 -10.22 7.44
C THR A 55 13.24 -10.57 8.30
N ALA A 56 12.19 -9.77 8.20
CA ALA A 56 10.89 -10.07 8.79
C ALA A 56 9.85 -10.20 7.69
N LEU A 57 9.00 -11.21 7.82
CA LEU A 57 7.78 -11.39 7.05
C LEU A 57 6.62 -10.90 7.91
N VAL A 58 5.95 -9.86 7.47
CA VAL A 58 4.82 -9.23 8.17
C VAL A 58 3.56 -9.53 7.38
N THR A 59 2.54 -10.07 8.03
CA THR A 59 1.24 -10.31 7.41
C THR A 59 0.16 -9.48 8.09
N GLY A 60 -0.87 -9.13 7.32
CA GLY A 60 -2.01 -8.41 7.85
C GLY A 60 -2.94 -7.95 6.74
N TRP A 61 -3.66 -6.86 7.00
CA TRP A 61 -4.67 -6.32 6.09
C TRP A 61 -4.38 -4.87 5.74
N LEU A 62 -4.49 -4.55 4.45
CA LEU A 62 -4.44 -3.19 3.95
C LEU A 62 -5.87 -2.73 3.67
N ARG A 63 -6.33 -1.75 4.44
CA ARG A 63 -7.62 -1.09 4.25
C ARG A 63 -7.38 0.21 3.50
N THR A 64 -8.10 0.43 2.42
CA THR A 64 -8.02 1.65 1.63
C THR A 64 -9.38 2.22 1.36
N GLU A 65 -9.46 3.55 1.40
CA GLU A 65 -10.68 4.29 1.12
C GLU A 65 -10.37 5.45 0.18
N TRP A 66 -11.21 5.65 -0.83
CA TRP A 66 -11.15 6.80 -1.72
C TRP A 66 -12.54 7.09 -2.28
N THR A 67 -12.70 8.24 -2.93
CA THR A 67 -13.96 8.60 -3.58
C THR A 67 -13.80 8.54 -5.09
N ASP A 68 -14.70 7.82 -5.76
CA ASP A 68 -14.83 7.80 -7.21
C ASP A 68 -16.24 8.29 -7.60
N ALA A 69 -16.30 9.55 -8.04
CA ALA A 69 -17.55 10.20 -8.43
C ALA A 69 -18.25 9.51 -9.61
N SER A 70 -17.52 8.76 -10.44
CA SER A 70 -18.11 8.01 -11.55
C SER A 70 -18.93 6.79 -11.08
N LEU A 71 -18.67 6.32 -9.85
CA LEU A 71 -19.37 5.20 -9.23
C LEU A 71 -20.55 5.65 -8.35
N ALA A 72 -20.68 6.95 -8.10
CA ALA A 72 -21.79 7.53 -7.35
C ALA A 72 -23.12 7.30 -8.08
N ARG A 73 -24.19 7.05 -7.33
CA ARG A 73 -25.52 6.81 -7.89
C ARG A 73 -26.55 7.69 -7.20
N SER A 74 -27.45 8.28 -7.99
CA SER A 74 -28.63 8.95 -7.47
C SER A 74 -29.85 8.01 -7.57
N GLY A 75 -30.55 7.85 -6.46
CA GLY A 75 -31.80 7.08 -6.39
C GLY A 75 -31.62 5.55 -6.28
N GLY A 76 -32.66 4.91 -5.74
CA GLY A 76 -32.67 3.49 -5.39
C GLY A 76 -32.31 3.25 -3.92
N GLY A 77 -33.08 2.42 -3.21
CA GLY A 77 -32.92 2.17 -1.78
C GLY A 77 -31.67 1.36 -1.39
N GLN A 78 -30.76 1.07 -2.32
CA GLN A 78 -29.48 0.41 -2.02
C GLN A 78 -28.45 1.45 -1.56
N THR A 79 -27.92 1.25 -0.36
CA THR A 79 -26.91 2.13 0.25
C THR A 79 -25.48 1.77 -0.14
N SER A 80 -25.23 0.52 -0.53
CA SER A 80 -23.93 0.03 -0.99
C SER A 80 -24.04 -1.14 -1.96
N ARG A 81 -22.97 -1.39 -2.72
CA ARG A 81 -22.81 -2.56 -3.60
C ARG A 81 -21.39 -3.10 -3.55
N ARG A 82 -21.25 -4.39 -3.84
CA ARG A 82 -19.96 -5.05 -3.99
C ARG A 82 -19.52 -5.01 -5.45
N LEU A 83 -18.27 -4.65 -5.71
CA LEU A 83 -17.63 -4.68 -7.03
C LEU A 83 -16.50 -5.70 -6.99
N SER A 84 -16.57 -6.70 -7.86
CA SER A 84 -15.68 -7.87 -7.82
C SER A 84 -14.55 -7.83 -8.84
N SER A 85 -14.40 -6.72 -9.56
CA SER A 85 -13.42 -6.61 -10.64
C SER A 85 -12.83 -5.22 -10.77
N THR A 86 -11.54 -5.16 -11.08
CA THR A 86 -10.81 -3.94 -11.46
C THR A 86 -11.27 -3.37 -12.81
N ALA A 87 -12.09 -4.11 -13.55
CA ALA A 87 -12.74 -3.57 -14.74
C ALA A 87 -13.90 -2.61 -14.38
N GLU A 88 -14.42 -2.70 -13.16
CA GLU A 88 -15.57 -1.91 -12.70
C GLU A 88 -15.17 -0.67 -11.91
N MET A 89 -13.90 -0.57 -11.49
CA MET A 89 -13.38 0.56 -10.73
C MET A 89 -11.88 0.75 -10.96
N TRP A 90 -11.43 2.00 -10.88
CA TRP A 90 -10.02 2.32 -10.80
C TRP A 90 -9.45 1.87 -9.44
N LEU A 91 -8.22 1.34 -9.43
CA LEU A 91 -7.49 1.01 -8.21
C LEU A 91 -6.27 1.94 -8.04
N PRO A 92 -6.09 2.54 -6.85
CA PRO A 92 -4.86 3.23 -6.49
C PRO A 92 -3.59 2.38 -6.68
N ASP A 93 -2.51 2.99 -7.19
CA ASP A 93 -1.19 2.35 -7.25
C ASP A 93 -0.49 2.44 -5.90
N ILE A 94 -0.78 1.52 -4.98
CA ILE A 94 -0.12 1.44 -3.67
C ILE A 94 0.85 0.27 -3.65
N ARG A 95 2.13 0.54 -3.37
CA ARG A 95 3.22 -0.44 -3.43
C ARG A 95 4.06 -0.43 -2.17
N HIS A 96 4.69 -1.57 -1.87
CA HIS A 96 5.69 -1.69 -0.81
C HIS A 96 7.08 -1.29 -1.32
N LEU A 97 7.54 -0.09 -0.99
CA LEU A 97 8.71 0.53 -1.64
C LEU A 97 10.06 0.08 -1.08
N ASN A 98 10.12 -0.44 0.14
CA ASN A 98 11.33 -0.95 0.77
C ASN A 98 11.32 -2.48 0.94
N THR A 99 10.64 -3.18 0.02
CA THR A 99 10.67 -4.64 -0.05
C THR A 99 12.07 -5.18 -0.33
N ILE A 100 12.38 -6.35 0.22
CA ILE A 100 13.59 -7.12 -0.15
C ILE A 100 13.40 -7.93 -1.43
N GLU A 101 12.17 -8.01 -1.93
CA GLU A 101 11.83 -8.72 -3.17
C GLU A 101 12.24 -7.90 -4.41
N SER A 102 12.51 -8.58 -5.53
CA SER A 102 12.93 -7.94 -6.77
C SER A 102 11.83 -7.10 -7.43
N ALA A 103 10.56 -7.44 -7.16
CA ALA A 103 9.39 -6.75 -7.65
C ALA A 103 8.57 -6.17 -6.50
N SER A 104 7.94 -5.03 -6.76
CA SER A 104 6.96 -4.40 -5.87
C SER A 104 5.70 -4.12 -6.69
N PRO A 105 4.84 -5.14 -6.91
CA PRO A 105 3.56 -4.94 -7.59
C PRO A 105 2.65 -4.04 -6.74
N SER A 106 1.56 -3.55 -7.35
CA SER A 106 0.51 -2.92 -6.55
C SER A 106 -0.06 -3.95 -5.57
N LEU A 107 -0.27 -3.52 -4.33
CA LEU A 107 -0.88 -4.32 -3.26
C LEU A 107 -2.38 -4.49 -3.48
N LEU A 108 -2.99 -3.56 -4.21
CA LEU A 108 -4.39 -3.61 -4.61
C LEU A 108 -4.49 -4.42 -5.91
N THR A 109 -5.07 -5.62 -5.81
CA THR A 109 -5.21 -6.58 -6.91
C THR A 109 -6.68 -6.94 -7.13
N ASN A 110 -6.96 -7.68 -8.20
CA ASN A 110 -8.30 -8.17 -8.54
C ASN A 110 -8.77 -9.38 -7.72
N SER A 111 -8.03 -9.79 -6.69
CA SER A 111 -8.39 -10.95 -5.86
C SER A 111 -9.33 -10.61 -4.70
N SER A 112 -9.57 -9.32 -4.46
CA SER A 112 -10.39 -8.82 -3.37
C SER A 112 -11.50 -7.95 -3.93
N ASP A 113 -12.67 -8.02 -3.30
CA ASP A 113 -13.84 -7.26 -3.74
C ASP A 113 -13.90 -5.92 -2.99
N GLY A 114 -14.24 -4.86 -3.70
CA GLY A 114 -14.49 -3.54 -3.10
C GLY A 114 -15.96 -3.36 -2.76
N ILE A 115 -16.25 -2.53 -1.78
CA ILE A 115 -17.60 -2.06 -1.45
C ILE A 115 -17.69 -0.59 -1.83
N VAL A 116 -18.70 -0.23 -2.60
CA VAL A 116 -18.96 1.16 -2.99
C VAL A 116 -20.30 1.60 -2.43
N ASP A 117 -20.30 2.72 -1.74
CA ASP A 117 -21.52 3.33 -1.22
C ASP A 117 -22.24 4.21 -2.27
N ALA A 118 -23.43 4.69 -1.93
CA ALA A 118 -24.21 5.55 -2.83
C ALA A 118 -23.50 6.87 -3.20
N SER A 119 -22.59 7.36 -2.36
CA SER A 119 -21.82 8.59 -2.60
C SER A 119 -20.63 8.39 -3.54
N GLY A 120 -20.33 7.14 -3.90
CA GLY A 120 -19.13 6.78 -4.68
C GLY A 120 -17.89 6.59 -3.79
N LYS A 121 -18.05 6.54 -2.47
CA LYS A 121 -16.95 6.16 -1.58
C LYS A 121 -16.68 4.68 -1.75
N VAL A 122 -15.44 4.34 -2.06
CA VAL A 122 -14.95 2.98 -2.19
C VAL A 122 -14.23 2.58 -0.91
N HIS A 123 -14.58 1.42 -0.39
CA HIS A 123 -13.89 0.71 0.67
C HIS A 123 -13.28 -0.55 0.07
N PHE A 124 -11.97 -0.72 0.22
CA PHE A 124 -11.27 -1.87 -0.31
C PHE A 124 -10.34 -2.43 0.75
N GLU A 125 -10.41 -3.74 0.97
CA GLU A 125 -9.59 -4.42 1.96
C GLU A 125 -8.94 -5.63 1.32
N THR A 126 -7.63 -5.75 1.50
CA THR A 126 -6.86 -6.83 0.88
C THR A 126 -5.82 -7.39 1.84
N PRO A 127 -5.63 -8.73 1.87
CA PRO A 127 -4.55 -9.31 2.64
C PRO A 127 -3.21 -8.89 2.03
N VAL A 128 -2.24 -8.60 2.90
CA VAL A 128 -0.90 -8.16 2.50
C VAL A 128 0.18 -8.96 3.21
N ARG A 129 1.32 -9.09 2.53
CA ARG A 129 2.54 -9.68 3.04
C ARG A 129 3.72 -8.79 2.70
N PHE A 130 4.46 -8.35 3.70
CA PHE A 130 5.63 -7.50 3.54
C PHE A 130 6.89 -8.27 3.94
N ALA A 131 7.86 -8.31 3.04
CA ALA A 131 9.20 -8.79 3.33
C ALA A 131 10.13 -7.58 3.55
N VAL A 132 10.48 -7.31 4.80
CA VAL A 132 11.25 -6.12 5.22
C VAL A 132 12.58 -6.51 5.85
N ARG A 133 13.56 -5.62 5.79
CA ARG A 133 14.77 -5.73 6.61
C ARG A 133 14.50 -5.14 7.98
N PHE A 134 14.97 -5.79 9.04
CA PHE A 134 15.04 -5.21 10.37
C PHE A 134 16.49 -4.93 10.75
N ILE A 135 16.70 -3.96 11.63
CA ILE A 135 18.04 -3.66 12.17
C ILE A 135 18.11 -4.32 13.55
N PRO A 136 18.91 -5.38 13.76
CA PRO A 136 19.12 -5.90 15.10
C PRO A 136 19.97 -4.91 15.89
N LYS A 137 19.36 -4.21 16.84
CA LYS A 137 20.11 -3.37 17.78
C LYS A 137 19.60 -3.62 19.18
N ASP A 138 20.47 -4.09 20.07
CA ASP A 138 20.18 -4.22 21.51
C ASP A 138 18.83 -4.89 21.79
N PHE A 139 18.58 -6.06 21.16
CA PHE A 139 17.33 -6.83 21.21
C PHE A 139 16.09 -6.19 20.56
N ASN A 140 16.21 -4.97 20.03
CA ASN A 140 15.17 -4.34 19.22
C ASN A 140 15.28 -4.84 17.78
N ARG A 141 14.18 -5.41 17.27
CA ARG A 141 14.04 -5.88 15.87
C ARG A 141 13.08 -4.98 15.10
N SER A 142 13.21 -3.68 15.30
CA SER A 142 12.36 -2.68 14.65
C SER A 142 12.52 -2.69 13.14
N PHE A 143 11.42 -2.46 12.44
CA PHE A 143 11.39 -2.34 10.98
C PHE A 143 10.39 -1.26 10.56
N GLU A 144 10.57 -0.81 9.32
CA GLU A 144 9.65 0.13 8.66
C GLU A 144 9.00 -0.55 7.45
N ILE A 145 7.74 -0.23 7.19
CA ILE A 145 7.03 -0.52 5.94
C ILE A 145 6.77 0.82 5.26
N ARG A 146 7.20 0.95 4.00
CA ARG A 146 7.01 2.17 3.21
C ARG A 146 6.02 1.91 2.09
N LEU A 147 4.87 2.57 2.15
CA LEU A 147 3.79 2.46 1.18
C LEU A 147 3.74 3.72 0.32
N GLY A 148 3.64 3.57 -1.00
CA GLY A 148 3.54 4.71 -1.90
C GLY A 148 3.30 4.30 -3.35
N SER A 149 3.11 5.29 -4.21
CA SER A 149 3.01 5.06 -5.65
C SER A 149 4.37 5.09 -6.33
N ARG A 150 4.54 4.27 -7.37
CA ARG A 150 5.66 4.43 -8.31
C ARG A 150 5.34 5.39 -9.44
N LEU A 151 4.07 5.58 -9.74
CA LEU A 151 3.62 6.22 -10.97
C LEU A 151 2.97 7.59 -10.76
N MET A 152 2.37 7.82 -9.59
CA MET A 152 1.56 9.01 -9.32
C MET A 152 2.22 9.94 -8.31
N THR A 153 2.27 11.24 -8.62
CA THR A 153 2.76 12.29 -7.71
C THR A 153 1.70 12.59 -6.64
N THR A 154 2.07 13.36 -5.60
CA THR A 154 1.12 13.84 -4.59
C THR A 154 -0.01 14.69 -5.20
N ALA A 155 0.24 15.36 -6.33
CA ALA A 155 -0.76 16.16 -7.01
C ALA A 155 -1.82 15.30 -7.74
N GLU A 156 -1.48 14.05 -8.07
CA GLU A 156 -2.38 13.10 -8.71
C GLU A 156 -3.05 12.20 -7.66
N MET A 157 -2.27 11.71 -6.69
CA MET A 157 -2.72 10.82 -5.63
C MET A 157 -2.05 11.16 -4.28
N ASN A 158 -2.86 11.64 -3.36
CA ASN A 158 -2.46 12.02 -2.01
C ASN A 158 -2.77 10.90 -1.03
N LEU A 159 -1.73 10.26 -0.49
CA LEU A 159 -1.92 9.21 0.51
C LEU A 159 -2.05 9.82 1.92
N GLN A 160 -3.03 9.35 2.69
CA GLN A 160 -3.25 9.73 4.08
C GLN A 160 -3.32 8.49 4.96
N PRO A 161 -2.68 8.48 6.15
CA PRO A 161 -2.92 7.42 7.11
C PRO A 161 -4.36 7.50 7.63
N ALA A 162 -5.01 6.34 7.84
CA ALA A 162 -6.30 6.29 8.51
C ALA A 162 -6.18 6.66 10.00
N ASP A 163 -5.08 6.22 10.61
CA ASP A 163 -4.75 6.41 12.03
C ASP A 163 -3.23 6.65 12.18
N ASP A 164 -2.82 7.31 13.26
CA ASP A 164 -1.40 7.55 13.58
C ASP A 164 -0.67 6.27 14.06
N THR A 165 -1.40 5.17 14.23
CA THR A 165 -0.90 3.88 14.72
C THR A 165 -1.42 2.73 13.87
N LEU A 166 -0.79 1.57 13.97
CA LEU A 166 -1.22 0.38 13.24
C LEU A 166 -2.28 -0.37 14.05
N ASP A 167 -3.25 -0.96 13.37
CA ASP A 167 -4.23 -1.82 14.02
C ASP A 167 -3.58 -3.18 14.37
N VAL A 168 -3.52 -3.48 15.65
CA VAL A 168 -2.91 -4.70 16.20
C VAL A 168 -3.92 -5.54 16.99
N SER A 169 -5.21 -5.31 16.77
CA SER A 169 -6.29 -6.03 17.47
C SER A 169 -6.26 -7.55 17.24
N GLU A 170 -5.77 -7.98 16.07
CA GLU A 170 -5.63 -9.40 15.69
C GLU A 170 -4.18 -9.91 15.78
N TYR A 171 -3.27 -9.14 16.39
CA TYR A 171 -1.86 -9.50 16.41
C TYR A 171 -1.57 -10.66 17.37
N THR A 172 -0.89 -11.70 16.87
CA THR A 172 -0.61 -12.95 17.61
C THR A 172 0.87 -13.22 17.90
N GLY A 173 1.76 -12.24 17.64
CA GLY A 173 3.20 -12.41 17.78
C GLY A 173 3.80 -11.89 19.10
N TRP A 174 5.06 -11.45 19.04
CA TRP A 174 5.85 -10.99 20.19
C TRP A 174 5.36 -9.62 20.67
N TYR A 175 5.46 -9.32 21.97
CA TYR A 175 4.98 -8.06 22.52
C TYR A 175 5.47 -6.84 21.72
N LEU A 176 4.53 -6.04 21.20
CA LEU A 176 4.83 -4.80 20.50
C LEU A 176 4.91 -3.67 21.53
N THR A 177 6.03 -2.96 21.60
CA THR A 177 6.15 -1.77 22.46
C THR A 177 5.54 -0.55 21.83
N ASN A 178 5.63 -0.41 20.50
CA ASN A 178 5.08 0.72 19.80
C ASN A 178 4.77 0.40 18.34
N THR A 179 3.74 1.03 17.81
CA THR A 179 3.48 1.12 16.37
C THR A 179 3.16 2.56 16.02
N TRP A 180 3.54 2.98 14.82
CA TRP A 180 3.19 4.30 14.32
C TRP A 180 3.01 4.28 12.82
N MET A 181 2.28 5.26 12.32
CA MET A 181 2.09 5.50 10.90
C MET A 181 2.05 7.01 10.65
N TRP A 182 2.81 7.50 9.69
CA TRP A 182 2.78 8.92 9.32
C TRP A 182 3.01 9.13 7.83
N LYS A 183 2.58 10.29 7.35
CA LYS A 183 2.77 10.73 5.97
C LYS A 183 4.07 11.52 5.81
N ASN A 184 4.85 11.16 4.81
CA ASN A 184 5.98 11.91 4.29
C ASN A 184 5.78 12.23 2.80
N GLU A 185 6.57 13.16 2.28
CA GLU A 185 6.64 13.48 0.86
C GLU A 185 8.09 13.38 0.38
N THR A 186 8.30 12.72 -0.76
CA THR A 186 9.64 12.48 -1.28
C THR A 186 9.74 12.82 -2.76
N THR A 187 10.73 13.64 -3.11
CA THR A 187 11.05 13.95 -4.51
C THR A 187 12.06 12.95 -5.02
N ARG A 188 11.75 12.32 -6.16
CA ARG A 188 12.63 11.32 -6.80
C ARG A 188 13.48 11.96 -7.88
N ALA A 189 14.66 11.41 -8.11
CA ALA A 189 15.52 11.86 -9.20
C ALA A 189 14.77 11.82 -10.53
N GLY A 190 14.79 12.94 -11.26
CA GLY A 190 14.09 13.09 -12.54
C GLY A 190 12.64 13.59 -12.44
N PHE A 191 12.12 13.85 -11.24
CA PHE A 191 10.79 14.42 -11.03
C PHE A 191 10.87 15.77 -10.31
N THR A 192 10.02 16.72 -10.71
CA THR A 192 9.90 18.04 -10.07
C THR A 192 8.88 18.03 -8.94
N GLU A 193 7.87 17.17 -9.02
CA GLU A 193 6.81 17.05 -8.02
C GLU A 193 7.11 15.95 -7.00
N PRO A 194 6.65 16.11 -5.74
CA PRO A 194 6.83 15.10 -4.71
C PRO A 194 5.88 13.92 -4.90
N PHE A 195 6.26 12.77 -4.34
CA PHE A 195 5.43 11.58 -4.20
C PHE A 195 4.99 11.43 -2.75
N SER A 196 3.73 11.05 -2.55
CA SER A 196 3.21 10.69 -1.22
C SER A 196 3.80 9.35 -0.77
N LEU A 197 4.25 9.32 0.48
CA LEU A 197 4.86 8.16 1.13
C LEU A 197 4.26 7.99 2.51
N LEU A 198 3.63 6.85 2.78
CA LEU A 198 3.28 6.47 4.15
C LEU A 198 4.38 5.59 4.72
N VAL A 199 4.82 5.92 5.93
CA VAL A 199 5.82 5.12 6.65
C VAL A 199 5.13 4.57 7.90
N ALA A 200 5.18 3.25 8.04
CA ALA A 200 4.67 2.52 9.19
C ALA A 200 5.85 1.88 9.93
N GLY A 201 5.97 2.16 11.22
CA GLY A 201 7.03 1.62 12.08
C GLY A 201 6.47 0.60 13.06
N VAL A 202 7.21 -0.49 13.26
CA VAL A 202 6.87 -1.54 14.23
C VAL A 202 8.05 -1.80 15.14
N PHE A 203 7.80 -1.75 16.45
CA PHE A 203 8.81 -1.91 17.49
C PHE A 203 8.45 -3.13 18.35
N PRO A 204 8.99 -4.31 18.01
CA PRO A 204 8.86 -5.49 18.85
C PRO A 204 9.78 -5.37 20.07
N THR A 205 9.36 -5.96 21.18
CA THR A 205 10.19 -6.12 22.37
C THR A 205 10.32 -7.59 22.73
N VAL A 206 11.54 -7.97 23.10
CA VAL A 206 11.85 -9.25 23.73
C VAL A 206 11.70 -9.04 25.24
N ILE A 207 10.76 -9.74 25.86
CA ILE A 207 10.65 -9.83 27.33
C ILE A 207 11.43 -11.07 27.78
#